data_AF-A0A960LSQ8-F1
#
_entry.id   AF-A0A960LSQ8-F1
#
_cell.length_a   1.000
_cell.length_b   1.000
_cell.length_c   1.000
_cell.angle_alpha   90.00
_cell.angle_beta   90.00
_cell.angle_gamma   90.00
#
_symmetry.space_group_name_H-M   'P 1'
#
loop_
_entity.id
_entity.type
_entity.pdbx_description
1 polymer ?
#
loop_
_entity_poly.entity_id
_entity_poly.type
_entity_poly.pdbx_seq_one_letter_code
_entity_poly.pdbx_strand_id
1 'polypeptide(L)'
;GDAAYGGSAGFAQAAENDAPFAAKGHIAASAFLGIELQCARCHDSPYHSTTQRDLYSLAAMLSRQTVTVPETSRVPAGFFEKKGRESLIQVTLKPDEPVTPDWPFAAATGVKDGPSIDPLVEDPKDSRERFAALITSPENRRFSRVIVNRVWKRLMGAGFVEPAHDWEGRDASHPELLDWL
;
A
#
# COMPACT_ATOMS: atom_id res chain seq x y z
N GLY A 1 7.93 -12.06 -27.06
CA GLY A 1 9.04 -11.12 -27.30
C GLY A 1 10.19 -11.56 -26.42
N ASP A 2 11.43 -11.42 -26.89
CA ASP A 2 12.64 -11.78 -26.15
C ASP A 2 12.90 -10.75 -25.04
N ALA A 3 13.40 -11.22 -23.89
CA ALA A 3 13.74 -10.39 -22.75
C ALA A 3 15.00 -9.54 -23.02
N ALA A 4 15.89 -10.01 -23.91
CA ALA A 4 17.15 -9.35 -24.22
C ALA A 4 17.06 -8.21 -25.27
N TYR A 5 16.02 -8.19 -26.11
CA TYR A 5 15.95 -7.28 -27.27
C TYR A 5 14.76 -6.29 -27.23
N GLY A 6 14.08 -6.17 -26.10
CA GLY A 6 12.96 -5.26 -25.94
C GLY A 6 11.68 -5.79 -26.59
N GLY A 7 10.72 -6.15 -25.74
CA GLY A 7 9.39 -6.65 -26.10
C GLY A 7 8.57 -6.81 -24.83
N SER A 8 7.36 -7.37 -24.89
CA SER A 8 6.51 -7.56 -23.70
C SER A 8 7.21 -8.33 -22.56
N ALA A 9 8.10 -9.29 -22.88
CA ALA A 9 8.92 -9.98 -21.87
C ALA A 9 10.05 -9.09 -21.33
N GLY A 10 10.68 -8.26 -22.16
CA GLY A 10 11.65 -7.26 -21.70
C GLY A 10 11.00 -6.15 -20.86
N PHE A 11 9.77 -5.75 -21.16
CA PHE A 11 8.97 -4.88 -20.30
C PHE A 11 8.58 -5.56 -18.99
N ALA A 12 8.21 -6.84 -19.03
CA ALA A 12 7.96 -7.61 -17.81
C ALA A 12 9.22 -7.70 -16.94
N GLN A 13 10.39 -7.99 -17.53
CA GLN A 13 11.66 -8.06 -16.81
C GLN A 13 12.19 -6.69 -16.35
N ALA A 14 11.98 -5.61 -17.12
CA ALA A 14 12.28 -4.25 -16.67
C ALA A 14 11.30 -3.77 -15.57
N ALA A 15 10.09 -4.34 -15.54
CA ALA A 15 9.13 -4.15 -14.45
C ALA A 15 9.34 -5.13 -13.28
N GLU A 16 10.24 -6.12 -13.42
CA GLU A 16 10.71 -6.97 -12.32
C GLU A 16 11.65 -6.15 -11.43
N ASN A 17 11.02 -5.28 -10.67
CA ASN A 17 11.52 -4.83 -9.39
C ASN A 17 11.73 -6.07 -8.49
N ASP A 18 12.80 -6.10 -7.69
CA ASP A 18 13.13 -7.20 -6.77
C ASP A 18 12.06 -7.53 -5.70
N ALA A 19 11.02 -6.69 -5.57
CA ALA A 19 9.79 -7.02 -4.87
C ALA A 19 8.56 -6.47 -5.61
N PRO A 20 8.09 -7.14 -6.68
CA PRO A 20 7.05 -6.58 -7.56
C PRO A 20 5.69 -6.49 -6.85
N PHE A 21 5.43 -7.36 -5.87
CA PHE A 21 4.19 -7.33 -5.09
C PHE A 21 4.14 -6.16 -4.09
N ALA A 22 5.28 -5.68 -3.59
CA ALA A 22 5.31 -4.46 -2.79
C ALA A 22 4.96 -3.23 -3.67
N ALA A 23 5.46 -3.16 -4.91
CA ALA A 23 5.02 -2.09 -5.84
C ALA A 23 3.51 -2.14 -6.11
N LYS A 24 2.95 -3.34 -6.34
CA LYS A 24 1.49 -3.53 -6.50
C LYS A 24 0.72 -3.15 -5.24
N GLY A 25 1.23 -3.49 -4.06
CA GLY A 25 0.64 -3.12 -2.77
C GLY A 25 0.55 -1.60 -2.60
N HIS A 26 1.64 -0.88 -2.90
CA HIS A 26 1.64 0.58 -2.89
C HIS A 26 0.61 1.17 -3.87
N ILE A 27 0.59 0.70 -5.13
CA ILE A 27 -0.36 1.18 -6.14
C ILE A 27 -1.79 0.97 -5.68
N ALA A 28 -2.12 -0.21 -5.16
CA ALA A 28 -3.47 -0.53 -4.72
C ALA A 28 -3.89 0.30 -3.49
N ALA A 29 -3.02 0.42 -2.48
CA ALA A 29 -3.31 1.22 -1.28
C ALA A 29 -3.49 2.71 -1.63
N SER A 30 -2.61 3.26 -2.48
CA SER A 30 -2.70 4.63 -2.97
C SER A 30 -3.96 4.86 -3.80
N ALA A 31 -4.25 3.98 -4.75
CA ALA A 31 -5.38 4.10 -5.66
C ALA A 31 -6.73 3.99 -4.94
N PHE A 32 -6.87 3.01 -4.05
CA PHE A 32 -8.15 2.63 -3.49
C PHE A 32 -8.39 3.13 -2.08
N LEU A 33 -7.32 3.42 -1.32
CA LEU A 33 -7.43 3.87 0.07
C LEU A 33 -6.82 5.26 0.28
N GLY A 34 -6.08 5.82 -0.68
CA GLY A 34 -5.35 7.07 -0.46
C GLY A 34 -4.33 6.96 0.67
N ILE A 35 -3.67 5.80 0.77
CA ILE A 35 -2.62 5.50 1.75
C ILE A 35 -1.28 5.50 1.03
N GLU A 36 -0.30 6.20 1.60
CA GLU A 36 1.02 6.36 1.00
C GLU A 36 2.00 5.29 1.56
N LEU A 37 2.67 4.59 0.65
CA LEU A 37 3.58 3.46 0.96
C LEU A 37 4.91 3.54 0.19
N GLN A 38 5.16 4.61 -0.55
CA GLN A 38 6.35 4.76 -1.38
C GLN A 38 7.61 4.76 -0.51
N CYS A 39 7.61 5.49 0.62
CA CYS A 39 8.72 5.47 1.58
C CYS A 39 8.91 4.08 2.22
N ALA A 40 7.78 3.44 2.57
CA ALA A 40 7.70 2.08 3.11
C ALA A 40 8.34 1.01 2.21
N ARG A 41 8.78 1.35 1.00
CA ARG A 41 9.62 0.45 0.19
C ARG A 41 10.92 0.08 0.88
N CYS A 42 11.60 1.07 1.46
CA CYS A 42 12.97 0.92 1.96
C CYS A 42 13.13 1.16 3.46
N HIS A 43 12.20 1.92 4.06
CA HIS A 43 12.22 2.31 5.46
C HIS A 43 10.81 2.75 5.89
N ASP A 44 10.54 2.86 7.18
CA ASP A 44 9.25 3.37 7.67
C ASP A 44 9.05 4.82 7.26
N SER A 45 7.80 5.21 6.97
CA SER A 45 7.51 6.56 6.53
C SER A 45 7.85 7.59 7.62
N PRO A 46 8.61 8.66 7.31
CA PRO A 46 8.84 9.75 8.26
C PRO A 46 7.64 10.71 8.35
N TYR A 47 6.68 10.59 7.43
CA TYR A 47 5.57 11.53 7.26
C TYR A 47 4.18 10.87 7.38
N HIS A 48 4.12 9.54 7.44
CA HIS A 48 2.90 8.76 7.48
C HIS A 48 2.99 7.72 8.59
N SER A 49 1.84 7.17 8.97
CA SER A 49 1.79 6.07 9.95
C SER A 49 2.31 4.75 9.40
N THR A 50 2.51 4.68 8.08
CA THR A 50 2.88 3.45 7.37
C THR A 50 4.33 3.05 7.57
N THR A 51 4.51 1.76 7.79
CA THR A 51 5.80 1.10 8.02
C THR A 51 6.21 0.25 6.82
N GLN A 52 7.49 -0.11 6.74
CA GLN A 52 7.98 -1.09 5.80
C GLN A 52 7.24 -2.43 5.96
N ARG A 53 6.93 -2.82 7.20
CA ARG A 53 6.14 -4.03 7.45
C ARG A 53 4.77 -3.97 6.78
N ASP A 54 4.05 -2.85 6.85
CA ASP A 54 2.73 -2.72 6.24
C ASP A 54 2.78 -2.99 4.73
N LEU A 55 3.75 -2.41 4.03
CA LEU A 55 3.91 -2.63 2.59
C LEU A 55 4.20 -4.10 2.26
N TYR A 56 5.09 -4.74 3.02
CA TYR A 56 5.46 -6.13 2.77
C TYR A 56 4.37 -7.12 3.22
N SER A 57 3.51 -6.76 4.17
CA SER A 57 2.31 -7.51 4.51
C SER A 57 1.33 -7.53 3.33
N LEU A 58 1.09 -6.38 2.67
CA LEU A 58 0.30 -6.34 1.44
C LEU A 58 0.96 -7.13 0.30
N ALA A 59 2.29 -7.05 0.19
CA ALA A 59 3.02 -7.82 -0.80
C ALA A 59 2.83 -9.32 -0.59
N ALA A 60 2.84 -9.78 0.67
CA ALA A 60 2.57 -11.17 1.05
C ALA A 60 1.11 -11.59 0.79
N MET A 61 0.14 -10.70 1.04
CA MET A 61 -1.25 -10.94 0.67
C MET A 61 -1.40 -11.13 -0.85
N LEU A 62 -0.84 -10.21 -1.64
CA LEU A 62 -0.93 -10.28 -3.09
C LEU A 62 -0.15 -11.47 -3.68
N SER A 63 0.95 -11.89 -3.06
CA SER A 63 1.74 -13.04 -3.49
C SER A 63 1.18 -14.39 -3.05
N ARG A 64 0.22 -14.40 -2.11
CA ARG A 64 -0.37 -15.60 -1.48
C ARG A 64 0.62 -16.42 -0.65
N GLN A 65 1.69 -15.80 -0.16
CA GLN A 65 2.73 -16.47 0.62
C GLN A 65 3.52 -15.47 1.46
N THR A 66 4.26 -15.97 2.45
CA THR A 66 5.28 -15.19 3.14
C THR A 66 6.30 -14.67 2.14
N VAL A 67 6.68 -13.40 2.26
CA VAL A 67 7.73 -12.77 1.46
C VAL A 67 8.90 -12.38 2.35
N THR A 68 10.07 -12.20 1.74
CA THR A 68 11.22 -11.59 2.40
C THR A 68 11.46 -10.20 1.83
N VAL A 69 12.10 -9.34 2.61
CA VAL A 69 12.53 -8.01 2.14
C VAL A 69 13.88 -8.14 1.45
N PRO A 70 14.00 -7.82 0.15
CA PRO A 70 15.28 -7.81 -0.54
C PRO A 70 16.27 -6.84 0.12
N GLU A 71 17.55 -7.18 0.10
CA GLU A 71 18.62 -6.30 0.60
C GLU A 71 18.61 -4.93 -0.10
N THR A 72 18.31 -4.92 -1.39
CA THR A 72 18.19 -3.74 -2.26
C THR A 72 16.99 -2.86 -1.95
N SER A 73 15.95 -3.38 -1.29
CA SER A 73 14.76 -2.63 -0.89
C SER A 73 14.89 -2.11 0.53
N ARG A 74 16.06 -1.54 0.85
CA ARG A 74 16.41 -1.03 2.18
C ARG A 74 17.39 0.12 2.09
N VAL A 75 17.39 0.94 3.13
CA VAL A 75 18.48 1.87 3.37
C VAL A 75 19.65 1.12 4.02
N PRO A 76 20.86 1.16 3.45
CA PRO A 76 22.03 0.48 4.03
C PRO A 76 22.36 0.99 5.43
N ALA A 77 22.87 0.11 6.30
CA ALA A 77 23.23 0.48 7.69
C ALA A 77 24.21 1.66 7.76
N GLY A 78 25.16 1.73 6.83
CA GLY A 78 26.11 2.83 6.71
C GLY A 78 25.47 4.21 6.49
N PHE A 79 24.20 4.27 6.04
CA PHE A 79 23.46 5.54 6.00
C PHE A 79 23.23 6.12 7.40
N PHE A 80 23.08 5.29 8.43
CA PHE A 80 22.81 5.74 9.80
C PHE A 80 24.08 6.03 10.59
N GLU A 81 25.24 5.65 10.05
CA GLU A 81 26.54 5.94 10.66
C GLU A 81 26.93 7.41 10.45
N LYS A 82 27.61 8.00 11.45
CA LYS A 82 28.23 9.34 11.37
C LYS A 82 27.26 10.50 11.04
N LYS A 83 26.02 10.44 11.51
CA LYS A 83 25.07 11.56 11.37
C LYS A 83 25.27 12.59 12.48
N GLY A 84 25.37 13.87 12.10
CA GLY A 84 25.37 15.00 13.05
C GLY A 84 23.98 15.36 13.61
N ARG A 85 22.93 14.65 13.19
CA ARG A 85 21.54 14.80 13.66
C ARG A 85 20.83 13.44 13.60
N GLU A 86 19.82 13.24 14.45
CA GLU A 86 19.00 12.03 14.39
C GLU A 86 18.31 11.87 13.03
N SER A 87 18.17 10.61 12.60
CA SER A 87 17.50 10.27 11.35
C SER A 87 15.98 10.39 11.51
N LEU A 88 15.31 11.02 10.54
CA LEU A 88 13.85 11.06 10.47
C LEU A 88 13.24 9.72 10.06
N ILE A 89 14.05 8.84 9.46
CA ILE A 89 13.63 7.53 8.95
C ILE A 89 14.22 6.41 9.80
N GLN A 90 13.52 5.28 9.85
CA GLN A 90 13.93 4.07 10.55
C GLN A 90 13.71 2.85 9.66
N VAL A 91 14.58 1.84 9.75
CA VAL A 91 14.40 0.55 9.05
C VAL A 91 14.09 -0.49 10.12
N THR A 92 12.83 -0.89 10.24
CA THR A 92 12.36 -1.79 11.32
C THR A 92 12.46 -3.26 10.98
N LEU A 93 12.35 -3.65 9.71
CA LEU A 93 12.58 -5.02 9.29
C LEU A 93 14.10 -5.28 9.18
N LYS A 94 14.55 -6.53 9.35
CA LYS A 94 15.93 -7.01 9.12
C LYS A 94 16.10 -7.74 7.78
N PRO A 95 17.29 -7.79 7.16
CA PRO A 95 17.45 -8.40 5.85
C PRO A 95 16.95 -9.85 5.88
N ASP A 96 16.26 -10.25 4.81
CA ASP A 96 15.63 -11.58 4.70
C ASP A 96 14.60 -11.91 5.80
N GLU A 97 14.16 -10.93 6.58
CA GLU A 97 13.12 -11.13 7.58
C GLU A 97 11.81 -11.54 6.89
N PRO A 98 11.20 -12.66 7.30
CA PRO A 98 9.94 -13.11 6.74
C PRO A 98 8.79 -12.20 7.18
N VAL A 99 7.96 -11.80 6.23
CA VAL A 99 6.72 -11.06 6.44
C VAL A 99 5.56 -11.90 5.90
N THR A 100 4.64 -12.27 6.80
CA THR A 100 3.45 -13.05 6.47
C THR A 100 2.35 -12.15 5.89
N PRO A 101 1.39 -12.71 5.15
CA PRO A 101 0.19 -11.98 4.75
C PRO A 101 -0.53 -11.43 5.98
N ASP A 102 -0.82 -10.13 5.97
CA ASP A 102 -1.54 -9.45 7.05
C ASP A 102 -2.19 -8.15 6.53
N TRP A 103 -3.29 -7.74 7.16
CA TRP A 103 -4.02 -6.52 6.83
C TRP A 103 -3.73 -5.39 7.83
N PRO A 104 -2.86 -4.41 7.49
CA PRO A 104 -2.45 -3.38 8.45
C PRO A 104 -3.45 -2.21 8.57
N PHE A 105 -4.43 -2.08 7.67
CA PHE A 105 -5.23 -0.85 7.55
C PHE A 105 -6.60 -0.91 8.23
N ALA A 106 -6.77 -1.78 9.23
CA ALA A 106 -8.02 -1.86 9.97
C ALA A 106 -8.40 -0.53 10.63
N ALA A 107 -7.44 0.17 11.23
CA ALA A 107 -7.68 1.48 11.84
C ALA A 107 -8.12 2.54 10.81
N ALA A 108 -7.60 2.44 9.59
CA ALA A 108 -7.81 3.44 8.56
C ALA A 108 -9.05 3.17 7.69
N THR A 109 -9.52 1.92 7.65
CA THR A 109 -10.68 1.48 6.84
C THR A 109 -11.90 1.14 7.67
N GLY A 110 -11.72 0.89 8.98
CA GLY A 110 -12.76 0.35 9.86
C GLY A 110 -12.96 -1.16 9.70
N VAL A 111 -12.28 -1.81 8.75
CA VAL A 111 -12.49 -3.23 8.41
C VAL A 111 -11.32 -4.06 8.90
N LYS A 112 -11.59 -5.01 9.80
CA LYS A 112 -10.60 -5.97 10.29
C LYS A 112 -10.66 -7.25 9.47
N ASP A 113 -9.50 -7.85 9.25
CA ASP A 113 -9.45 -9.17 8.67
C ASP A 113 -9.91 -10.23 9.69
N GLY A 114 -10.83 -11.10 9.28
CA GLY A 114 -11.40 -12.13 10.15
C GLY A 114 -12.64 -12.81 9.56
N PRO A 115 -13.40 -13.57 10.38
CA PRO A 115 -14.54 -14.36 9.90
C PRO A 115 -15.67 -13.56 9.23
N SER A 116 -15.76 -12.25 9.49
CA SER A 116 -16.73 -11.36 8.82
C SER A 116 -16.43 -11.17 7.32
N ILE A 117 -15.19 -11.44 6.89
CA ILE A 117 -14.76 -11.33 5.48
C ILE A 117 -14.98 -12.64 4.74
N ASP A 118 -15.05 -13.78 5.43
CA ASP A 118 -15.16 -15.11 4.82
C ASP A 118 -16.34 -15.24 3.83
N PRO A 119 -17.53 -14.62 4.05
CA PRO A 119 -18.63 -14.67 3.08
C PRO A 119 -18.39 -13.87 1.79
N LEU A 120 -17.35 -13.02 1.74
CA LEU A 120 -17.03 -12.15 0.61
C LEU A 120 -15.98 -12.75 -0.33
N VAL A 121 -15.48 -13.95 -0.04
CA VAL A 121 -14.39 -14.63 -0.77
C VAL A 121 -14.79 -16.06 -1.13
N GLU A 122 -14.16 -16.64 -2.15
CA GLU A 122 -14.39 -18.03 -2.55
C GLU A 122 -13.56 -18.99 -1.67
N ASP A 123 -12.30 -18.62 -1.40
CA ASP A 123 -11.42 -19.32 -0.45
C ASP A 123 -11.03 -18.38 0.72
N PRO A 124 -11.56 -18.60 1.93
CA PRO A 124 -11.18 -17.85 3.13
C PRO A 124 -9.69 -17.86 3.46
N LYS A 125 -8.89 -18.78 2.88
CA LYS A 125 -7.44 -18.87 3.06
C LYS A 125 -6.65 -18.13 1.98
N ASP A 126 -7.27 -17.72 0.87
CA ASP A 126 -6.57 -16.98 -0.19
C ASP A 126 -6.40 -15.52 0.24
N SER A 127 -5.19 -15.16 0.68
CA SER A 127 -4.88 -13.82 1.15
C SER A 127 -5.02 -12.74 0.07
N ARG A 128 -4.99 -13.08 -1.22
CA ARG A 128 -5.25 -12.13 -2.31
C ARG A 128 -6.74 -11.84 -2.44
N GLU A 129 -7.59 -12.86 -2.28
CA GLU A 129 -9.04 -12.66 -2.24
C GLU A 129 -9.44 -11.85 -1.01
N ARG A 130 -8.86 -12.17 0.16
CA ARG A 130 -9.06 -11.37 1.37
C ARG A 130 -8.64 -9.91 1.17
N PHE A 131 -7.49 -9.66 0.56
CA PHE A 131 -7.03 -8.30 0.22
C PHE A 131 -8.06 -7.54 -0.62
N ALA A 132 -8.60 -8.18 -1.67
CA ALA A 132 -9.63 -7.57 -2.50
C ALA A 132 -10.91 -7.29 -1.69
N ALA A 133 -11.40 -8.27 -0.94
CA ALA A 133 -12.60 -8.16 -0.13
C ALA A 133 -12.49 -7.09 0.97
N LEU A 134 -11.32 -6.96 1.62
CA LEU A 134 -11.05 -5.93 2.62
C LEU A 134 -11.09 -4.51 2.02
N ILE A 135 -10.56 -4.34 0.81
CA ILE A 135 -10.63 -3.05 0.10
C ILE A 135 -12.07 -2.74 -0.30
N THR A 136 -12.80 -3.69 -0.87
CA THR A 136 -14.14 -3.46 -1.44
C THR A 136 -15.28 -3.75 -0.48
N SER A 137 -14.99 -4.04 0.79
CA SER A 137 -15.99 -4.32 1.81
C SER A 137 -17.00 -3.16 1.90
N PRO A 138 -18.31 -3.44 2.02
CA PRO A 138 -19.31 -2.39 2.21
C PRO A 138 -19.10 -1.59 3.51
N GLU A 139 -18.38 -2.14 4.48
CA GLU A 139 -18.01 -1.45 5.72
C GLU A 139 -16.86 -0.44 5.50
N ASN A 140 -16.06 -0.61 4.45
CA ASN A 140 -14.96 0.30 4.12
C ASN A 140 -15.46 1.55 3.39
N ARG A 141 -15.97 2.53 4.14
CA ARG A 141 -16.37 3.84 3.59
C ARG A 141 -15.20 4.65 3.02
N ARG A 142 -13.95 4.32 3.36
CA ARG A 142 -12.78 5.02 2.80
C ARG A 142 -12.61 4.72 1.31
N PHE A 143 -12.85 3.48 0.88
CA PHE A 143 -12.78 3.10 -0.53
C PHE A 143 -13.70 3.96 -1.41
N SER A 144 -14.98 4.04 -1.07
CA SER A 144 -15.94 4.82 -1.86
C SER A 144 -15.58 6.31 -1.88
N ARG A 145 -15.24 6.90 -0.73
CA ARG A 145 -14.82 8.30 -0.62
C ARG A 145 -13.58 8.62 -1.46
N VAL A 146 -12.59 7.73 -1.49
CA VAL A 146 -11.37 7.91 -2.32
C VAL A 146 -11.71 7.89 -3.81
N ILE A 147 -12.57 6.96 -4.25
CA ILE A 147 -13.02 6.90 -5.64
C ILE A 147 -13.84 8.14 -6.01
N VAL A 148 -14.80 8.55 -5.17
CA VAL A 148 -15.59 9.76 -5.35
C VAL A 148 -14.68 10.98 -5.50
N ASN A 149 -13.71 11.16 -4.59
CA ASN A 149 -12.76 12.27 -4.67
C ASN A 149 -11.94 12.28 -5.96
N ARG A 150 -11.49 11.11 -6.44
CA ARG A 150 -10.72 10.99 -7.69
C ARG A 150 -11.56 11.33 -8.91
N VAL A 151 -12.80 10.83 -8.97
CA VAL A 151 -13.76 11.17 -10.04
C VAL A 151 -14.08 12.65 -10.00
N TRP A 152 -14.40 13.19 -8.82
CA TRP A 152 -14.69 14.60 -8.59
C TRP A 152 -13.53 15.49 -9.05
N LYS A 153 -12.29 15.18 -8.64
CA LYS A 153 -11.09 15.89 -9.09
C LYS A 153 -10.98 15.91 -10.62
N ARG A 154 -11.25 14.78 -11.28
CA ARG A 154 -11.17 14.69 -12.75
C ARG A 154 -12.24 15.53 -13.44
N LEU A 155 -13.41 15.72 -12.82
CA LEU A 155 -14.52 16.50 -13.37
C LEU A 155 -14.39 18.00 -13.05
N MET A 156 -13.96 18.34 -11.83
CA MET A 156 -14.00 19.70 -11.29
C MET A 156 -12.62 20.40 -11.26
N GLY A 157 -11.53 19.65 -11.50
CA GLY A 157 -10.16 20.16 -11.48
C GLY A 157 -9.50 20.18 -10.10
N ALA A 158 -10.26 20.00 -9.02
CA ALA A 158 -9.76 19.89 -7.65
C ALA A 158 -10.57 18.86 -6.86
N GLY A 159 -9.90 18.03 -6.06
CA GLY A 159 -10.53 17.09 -5.13
C GLY A 159 -10.99 17.75 -3.83
N PHE A 160 -11.85 17.05 -3.10
CA PHE A 160 -12.14 17.34 -1.70
C PHE A 160 -10.90 17.20 -0.83
N VAL A 161 -10.08 16.16 -1.07
CA VAL A 161 -8.79 15.92 -0.42
C VAL A 161 -7.70 15.95 -1.48
N GLU A 162 -6.65 16.74 -1.24
CA GLU A 162 -5.50 16.89 -2.15
C GLU A 162 -4.16 16.67 -1.42
N PRO A 163 -3.26 15.81 -1.96
CA PRO A 163 -3.40 15.12 -3.25
C PRO A 163 -4.33 13.89 -3.15
N ALA A 164 -5.04 13.56 -4.23
CA ALA A 164 -6.03 12.46 -4.23
C ALA A 164 -5.51 11.06 -3.82
N HIS A 165 -4.19 10.86 -3.77
CA HIS A 165 -3.52 9.61 -3.44
C HIS A 165 -2.98 9.52 -2.01
N ASP A 166 -2.98 10.62 -1.26
CA ASP A 166 -2.52 10.69 0.13
C ASP A 166 -3.57 11.47 0.94
N TRP A 167 -4.26 10.75 1.82
CA TRP A 167 -5.30 11.27 2.70
C TRP A 167 -4.84 11.34 4.16
N GLU A 168 -3.64 10.86 4.46
CA GLU A 168 -3.16 10.80 5.83
C GLU A 168 -2.85 12.21 6.34
N GLY A 169 -3.47 12.61 7.45
CA GLY A 169 -3.32 13.94 8.02
C GLY A 169 -3.98 15.06 7.21
N ARG A 170 -4.96 14.75 6.34
CA ARG A 170 -5.65 15.74 5.50
C ARG A 170 -7.16 15.66 5.67
N ASP A 171 -7.76 16.81 5.91
CA ASP A 171 -9.21 16.95 5.96
C ASP A 171 -9.80 17.26 4.58
N ALA A 172 -11.01 16.75 4.34
CA ALA A 172 -11.77 17.10 3.16
C ALA A 172 -12.27 18.55 3.23
N SER A 173 -12.18 19.30 2.13
CA SER A 173 -12.65 20.69 2.06
C SER A 173 -14.16 20.84 2.28
N HIS A 174 -14.95 19.85 1.87
CA HIS A 174 -16.41 19.80 2.04
C HIS A 174 -16.83 18.40 2.54
N PRO A 175 -16.63 18.10 3.84
CA PRO A 175 -16.78 16.75 4.37
C PRO A 175 -18.22 16.24 4.31
N GLU A 176 -19.21 17.11 4.51
CA GLU A 176 -20.64 16.76 4.46
C GLU A 176 -21.08 16.38 3.05
N LEU A 177 -20.59 17.10 2.03
CA LEU A 177 -20.85 16.78 0.63
C LEU A 177 -20.18 15.46 0.23
N LEU A 178 -18.93 15.24 0.66
CA LEU A 178 -18.23 13.98 0.41
C LEU A 178 -18.90 12.79 1.09
N ASP A 179 -19.54 12.96 2.25
CA ASP A 179 -20.26 11.88 2.93
C ASP A 179 -21.62 11.57 2.28
N TRP A 180 -22.25 12.58 1.68
CA TRP A 180 -23.51 12.44 0.95
C TRP A 180 -23.37 11.69 -0.38
N LEU A 181 -22.23 11.88 -1.08
CA LEU A 181 -21.88 11.22 -2.34
C LEU A 181 -21.47 9.74 -2.16
#